data_AF-A0A1V5TWY6-F1
#
_entry.id   AF-A0A1V5TWY6-F1
#
_cell.length_a   1.000
_cell.length_b   1.000
_cell.length_c   1.000
_cell.angle_alpha   90.00
_cell.angle_beta   90.00
_cell.angle_gamma   90.00
#
_symmetry.space_group_name_H-M   'P 1'
#
loop_
_entity.id
_entity.type
_entity.pdbx_description
1 polymer ?
#
loop_
_entity_poly.entity_id
_entity_poly.type
_entity_poly.pdbx_seq_one_letter_code
_entity_poly.pdbx_strand_id
1 'polypeptide(L)'
;MKSVPIEIYKEILSNTSLMVINKWKTGRKYTRTAFTQRAFDKKYPTKNLEVSLAADAMVNLLDDLLDEKLSDKEKEQYVLEFLRVFAIYSKNNIPSLNNWMGDYINKLITLAVAEQVYQSQILKEKKLKELTQKSKELLTCRGVDIEIFVQIALSTHKTSNNVFDKMLSIARIFRGMNILKKDIHDIEHDIKIGNKTAVLLVLNKKNISFREYADELTKLLLEEQEKNIQSIAKELKKYKLEKVAENFRQMTTEDQREIIKKSKEL
;
A
#
# COMPACT_ATOMS: atom_id res chain seq x y z
N MET A 1 -30.52 5.67 32.16
CA MET A 1 -29.96 4.51 31.43
C MET A 1 -29.02 3.77 32.39
N LYS A 2 -29.13 2.45 32.54
CA LYS A 2 -28.12 1.67 33.29
C LYS A 2 -26.83 1.63 32.46
N SER A 3 -25.71 2.01 33.06
CA SER A 3 -24.40 1.95 32.39
C SER A 3 -24.02 0.49 32.12
N VAL A 4 -23.61 0.19 30.89
CA VAL A 4 -23.02 -1.12 30.55
C VAL A 4 -21.68 -1.23 31.28
N PRO A 5 -21.47 -2.25 32.12
CA PRO A 5 -20.23 -2.39 32.89
C PRO A 5 -19.10 -2.89 31.98
N ILE A 6 -18.34 -1.96 31.39
CA ILE A 6 -17.19 -2.22 30.50
C ILE A 6 -16.18 -3.18 31.15
N GLU A 7 -16.07 -3.14 32.47
CA GLU A 7 -15.22 -4.01 33.29
C GLU A 7 -15.45 -5.50 33.07
N ILE A 8 -16.69 -5.93 32.81
CA ILE A 8 -17.03 -7.34 32.56
C ILE A 8 -16.48 -7.80 31.20
N TYR A 9 -16.20 -6.86 30.29
CA TYR A 9 -15.69 -7.15 28.95
C TYR A 9 -14.17 -6.98 28.84
N LYS A 10 -13.47 -6.59 29.92
CA LYS A 10 -12.01 -6.31 29.90
C LYS A 10 -11.19 -7.44 29.28
N GLU A 11 -11.53 -8.68 29.55
CA GLU A 11 -10.82 -9.84 29.00
C GLU A 11 -10.98 -9.93 27.47
N ILE A 12 -12.21 -9.79 26.97
CA ILE A 12 -12.49 -9.73 25.52
C ILE A 12 -11.74 -8.53 24.91
N LEU A 13 -11.74 -7.39 25.60
CA LEU A 13 -11.04 -6.20 25.12
C LEU A 13 -9.51 -6.41 25.03
N SER A 14 -8.92 -7.10 25.99
CA SER A 14 -7.48 -7.38 26.03
C SER A 14 -7.08 -8.43 24.99
N ASN A 15 -7.93 -9.42 24.77
CA ASN A 15 -7.64 -10.55 23.89
C ASN A 15 -7.68 -10.18 22.40
N THR A 16 -8.57 -9.26 21.99
CA THR A 16 -8.66 -8.85 20.57
C THR A 16 -7.37 -8.19 20.07
N SER A 17 -6.78 -7.29 20.88
CA SER A 17 -5.58 -6.56 20.50
C SER A 17 -4.34 -7.47 20.50
N LEU A 18 -4.20 -8.36 21.48
CA LEU A 18 -3.09 -9.32 21.55
C LEU A 18 -3.08 -10.28 20.36
N MET A 19 -4.24 -10.76 19.91
CA MET A 19 -4.33 -11.61 18.73
C MET A 19 -3.77 -10.93 17.48
N VAL A 20 -4.24 -9.70 17.19
CA VAL A 20 -3.82 -8.94 16.02
C VAL A 20 -2.33 -8.58 16.10
N ILE A 21 -1.87 -8.10 17.26
CA ILE A 21 -0.47 -7.71 17.47
C ILE A 21 0.46 -8.92 17.32
N ASN A 22 0.11 -10.08 17.89
CA ASN A 22 0.93 -11.28 17.77
C ASN A 22 1.05 -11.73 16.32
N LYS A 23 -0.03 -11.63 15.54
CA LYS A 23 0.00 -11.91 14.09
C LYS A 23 0.93 -10.93 13.37
N TRP A 24 0.82 -9.63 13.62
CA TRP A 24 1.61 -8.62 12.92
C TRP A 24 3.09 -8.64 13.30
N LYS A 25 3.43 -9.04 14.54
CA LYS A 25 4.82 -9.24 15.00
C LYS A 25 5.57 -10.31 14.22
N THR A 26 4.88 -11.21 13.51
CA THR A 26 5.53 -12.19 12.62
C THR A 26 6.13 -11.57 11.34
N GLY A 27 5.94 -10.27 11.11
CA GLY A 27 6.72 -9.48 10.13
C GLY A 27 6.15 -9.42 8.71
N ARG A 28 4.95 -9.98 8.45
CA ARG A 28 4.37 -10.05 7.10
C ARG A 28 3.55 -8.83 6.68
N LYS A 29 3.36 -7.85 7.57
CA LYS A 29 2.56 -6.64 7.30
C LYS A 29 3.46 -5.44 7.13
N TYR A 30 3.18 -4.66 6.09
CA TYR A 30 3.87 -3.39 5.87
C TYR A 30 3.18 -2.27 6.64
N THR A 31 4.00 -1.37 7.16
CA THR A 31 3.58 -0.11 7.75
C THR A 31 3.81 0.98 6.71
N ARG A 32 2.75 1.41 6.00
CA ARG A 32 2.85 2.42 4.93
C ARG A 32 3.33 3.77 5.48
N THR A 33 3.04 4.06 6.74
CA THR A 33 3.57 5.19 7.50
C THR A 33 5.10 5.17 7.51
N ALA A 34 5.72 4.02 7.76
CA ALA A 34 7.18 3.91 7.82
C ALA A 34 7.85 4.23 6.48
N PHE A 35 7.25 3.79 5.36
CA PHE A 35 7.75 4.15 4.02
C PHE A 35 7.66 5.66 3.77
N THR A 36 6.53 6.27 4.12
CA THR A 36 6.34 7.70 3.93
C THR A 36 7.25 8.51 4.86
N GLN A 37 7.46 8.07 6.10
CA GLN A 37 8.44 8.67 7.00
C GLN A 37 9.86 8.56 6.46
N ARG A 38 10.26 7.40 5.91
CA ARG A 38 11.57 7.24 5.26
C ARG A 38 11.74 8.21 4.09
N ALA A 39 10.69 8.41 3.29
CA ALA A 39 10.74 9.33 2.16
C ALA A 39 10.81 10.81 2.60
N PHE A 40 9.99 11.21 3.56
CA PHE A 40 9.93 12.60 4.05
C PHE A 40 11.06 12.95 5.03
N ASP A 41 11.64 11.96 5.71
CA ASP A 41 12.66 12.12 6.74
C ASP A 41 12.22 13.22 7.74
N LYS A 42 13.08 14.20 8.04
CA LYS A 42 12.79 15.32 8.94
C LYS A 42 11.62 16.21 8.52
N LYS A 43 11.10 16.06 7.30
CA LYS A 43 9.93 16.82 6.80
C LYS A 43 8.60 16.14 7.14
N TYR A 44 8.62 14.93 7.70
CA TYR A 44 7.38 14.28 8.10
C TYR A 44 6.74 15.00 9.30
N PRO A 45 5.44 15.33 9.27
CA PRO A 45 4.78 16.02 10.36
C PRO A 45 4.53 15.07 11.55
N THR A 46 5.44 15.05 12.53
CA THR A 46 5.35 14.19 13.72
C THR A 46 4.04 14.35 14.49
N LYS A 47 3.46 15.55 14.51
CA LYS A 47 2.13 15.82 15.09
C LYS A 47 0.98 15.02 14.46
N ASN A 48 1.17 14.49 13.24
CA ASN A 48 0.18 13.68 12.52
C ASN A 48 0.50 12.17 12.61
N LEU A 49 1.48 11.76 13.42
CA LEU A 49 1.94 10.37 13.49
C LEU A 49 0.84 9.45 14.00
N GLU A 50 0.14 9.82 15.07
CA GLU A 50 -0.94 8.99 15.64
C GLU A 50 -2.07 8.74 14.63
N VAL A 51 -2.44 9.75 13.86
CA VAL A 51 -3.44 9.64 12.78
C VAL A 51 -2.96 8.67 11.70
N SER A 52 -1.68 8.74 11.33
CA SER A 52 -1.10 7.86 10.31
C SER A 52 -1.01 6.42 10.80
N LEU A 53 -0.59 6.19 12.05
CA LEU A 53 -0.55 4.86 12.64
C LEU A 53 -1.94 4.26 12.78
N ALA A 54 -2.95 5.06 13.14
CA ALA A 54 -4.33 4.60 13.16
C ALA A 54 -4.83 4.23 11.74
N ALA A 55 -4.47 5.02 10.73
CA ALA A 55 -4.77 4.69 9.33
C ALA A 55 -4.11 3.37 8.91
N ASP A 56 -2.83 3.16 9.22
CA ASP A 56 -2.10 1.91 8.92
C ASP A 56 -2.74 0.71 9.60
N ALA A 57 -3.14 0.85 10.87
CA ALA A 57 -3.81 -0.20 11.61
C ALA A 57 -5.19 -0.53 11.02
N MET A 58 -5.98 0.48 10.64
CA MET A 58 -7.26 0.28 9.96
C MET A 58 -7.09 -0.50 8.65
N VAL A 59 -6.11 -0.12 7.83
CA VAL A 59 -5.82 -0.79 6.54
C VAL A 59 -5.40 -2.23 6.77
N ASN A 60 -4.46 -2.49 7.68
CA ASN A 60 -4.00 -3.86 7.95
C ASN A 60 -5.11 -4.77 8.52
N LEU A 61 -6.02 -4.21 9.32
CA LEU A 61 -7.20 -4.93 9.82
C LEU A 61 -8.18 -5.25 8.70
N LEU A 62 -8.43 -4.31 7.78
CA LEU A 62 -9.27 -4.54 6.60
C LEU A 62 -8.65 -5.59 5.67
N ASP A 63 -7.34 -5.48 5.38
CA ASP A 63 -6.60 -6.46 4.58
C ASP A 63 -6.74 -7.87 5.19
N ASP A 64 -6.51 -8.01 6.50
CA ASP A 64 -6.69 -9.30 7.18
C ASP A 64 -8.15 -9.81 7.14
N LEU A 65 -9.14 -8.93 7.32
CA LEU A 65 -10.54 -9.31 7.34
C LEU A 65 -11.03 -9.80 5.96
N LEU A 66 -10.46 -9.27 4.87
CA LEU A 66 -10.86 -9.59 3.51
C LEU A 66 -10.06 -10.75 2.89
N ASP A 67 -8.77 -10.85 3.19
CA ASP A 67 -7.88 -11.79 2.51
C ASP A 67 -7.76 -13.16 3.22
N GLU A 68 -8.02 -13.21 4.53
CA GLU A 68 -7.75 -14.40 5.35
C GLU A 68 -8.98 -15.28 5.53
N LYS A 69 -8.75 -16.59 5.66
CA LYS A 69 -9.78 -17.56 6.04
C LYS A 69 -10.01 -17.53 7.54
N LEU A 70 -10.77 -16.54 8.00
CA LEU A 70 -11.10 -16.35 9.41
C LEU A 70 -12.35 -17.15 9.81
N SER A 71 -12.33 -17.71 11.02
CA SER A 71 -13.54 -18.19 11.70
C SER A 71 -14.45 -17.02 12.07
N ASP A 72 -15.72 -17.28 12.37
CA ASP A 72 -16.67 -16.21 12.71
C ASP A 72 -16.26 -15.44 13.96
N LYS A 73 -15.68 -16.12 14.96
CA LYS A 73 -15.12 -15.49 16.16
C LYS A 73 -13.96 -14.56 15.84
N GLU A 74 -13.06 -14.96 14.94
CA GLU A 74 -11.95 -14.09 14.53
C GLU A 74 -12.47 -12.86 13.78
N LYS A 75 -13.44 -13.02 12.86
CA LYS A 75 -14.06 -11.89 12.17
C LYS A 75 -14.65 -10.88 13.14
N GLU A 76 -15.40 -11.33 14.15
CA GLU A 76 -15.92 -10.47 15.20
C GLU A 76 -14.80 -9.70 15.92
N GLN A 77 -13.71 -10.37 16.26
CA GLN A 77 -12.56 -9.73 16.91
C GLN A 77 -11.90 -8.67 16.02
N TYR A 78 -11.75 -8.94 14.72
CA TYR A 78 -11.24 -7.96 13.74
C TYR A 78 -12.15 -6.73 13.61
N VAL A 79 -13.48 -6.93 13.57
CA VAL A 79 -14.45 -5.82 13.52
C VAL A 79 -14.37 -4.98 14.80
N LEU A 80 -14.32 -5.62 15.98
CA LEU A 80 -14.19 -4.91 17.26
C LEU A 80 -12.89 -4.11 17.32
N GLU A 81 -11.78 -4.67 16.86
CA GLU A 81 -10.49 -3.96 16.84
C GLU A 81 -10.51 -2.80 15.84
N PHE A 82 -11.11 -3.00 14.66
CA PHE A 82 -11.29 -1.92 13.68
C PHE A 82 -12.07 -0.74 14.28
N LEU A 83 -13.17 -1.01 15.00
CA LEU A 83 -13.96 0.03 15.67
C LEU A 83 -13.15 0.79 16.74
N ARG A 84 -12.24 0.11 17.46
CA ARG A 84 -11.35 0.77 18.42
C ARG A 84 -10.31 1.65 17.76
N VAL A 85 -9.65 1.13 16.73
CA VAL A 85 -8.68 1.93 15.96
C VAL A 85 -9.38 3.12 15.32
N PHE A 86 -10.59 2.94 14.80
CA PHE A 86 -11.42 4.03 14.27
C PHE A 86 -11.77 5.07 15.34
N ALA A 87 -12.09 4.65 16.57
CA ALA A 87 -12.31 5.57 17.68
C ALA A 87 -11.04 6.35 18.05
N ILE A 88 -9.86 5.71 18.03
CA ILE A 88 -8.57 6.38 18.23
C ILE A 88 -8.31 7.39 17.11
N TYR A 89 -8.54 7.00 15.85
CA TYR A 89 -8.45 7.89 14.70
C TYR A 89 -9.38 9.10 14.87
N SER A 90 -10.65 8.86 15.23
CA SER A 90 -11.67 9.89 15.39
C SER A 90 -11.33 10.89 16.50
N LYS A 91 -10.75 10.42 17.61
CA LYS A 91 -10.31 11.27 18.73
C LYS A 91 -9.14 12.17 18.36
N ASN A 92 -8.18 11.62 17.59
CA ASN A 92 -6.97 12.32 17.18
C ASN A 92 -7.10 12.99 15.80
N ASN A 93 -8.31 13.00 15.27
CA ASN A 93 -8.59 13.38 13.91
C ASN A 93 -8.24 14.85 13.64
N ILE A 94 -7.72 15.12 12.45
CA ILE A 94 -7.48 16.46 11.95
C ILE A 94 -8.60 16.75 10.95
N PRO A 95 -9.53 17.69 11.23
CA PRO A 95 -10.72 17.89 10.39
C PRO A 95 -10.44 18.08 8.91
N SER A 96 -9.31 18.72 8.56
CA SER A 96 -8.89 18.91 7.17
C SER A 96 -8.53 17.62 6.43
N LEU A 97 -8.34 16.50 7.13
CA LEU A 97 -8.01 15.20 6.56
C LEU A 97 -9.23 14.28 6.38
N ASN A 98 -10.40 14.65 6.92
CA ASN A 98 -11.59 13.80 6.88
C ASN A 98 -12.02 13.42 5.46
N ASN A 99 -12.06 14.41 4.57
CA ASN A 99 -12.45 14.18 3.19
C ASN A 99 -11.48 13.22 2.51
N TRP A 100 -10.17 13.39 2.74
CA TRP A 100 -9.16 12.47 2.20
C TRP A 100 -9.28 11.06 2.77
N MET A 101 -9.58 10.91 4.06
CA MET A 101 -9.79 9.58 4.65
C MET A 101 -11.06 8.91 4.08
N GLY A 102 -12.16 9.65 3.94
CA GLY A 102 -13.38 9.14 3.32
C GLY A 102 -13.14 8.69 1.88
N ASP A 103 -12.48 9.53 1.08
CA ASP A 103 -12.09 9.20 -0.30
C ASP A 103 -11.14 7.99 -0.35
N TYR A 104 -10.21 7.90 0.59
CA TYR A 104 -9.26 6.81 0.68
C TYR A 104 -9.94 5.47 0.98
N ILE A 105 -10.86 5.42 1.95
CA ILE A 105 -11.63 4.20 2.23
C ILE A 105 -12.49 3.79 1.02
N ASN A 106 -13.14 4.75 0.35
CA ASN A 106 -13.88 4.47 -0.88
C ASN A 106 -12.98 3.90 -1.99
N LYS A 107 -11.76 4.44 -2.14
CA LYS A 107 -10.76 3.89 -3.05
C LYS A 107 -10.41 2.45 -2.68
N LEU A 108 -10.09 2.16 -1.41
CA LEU A 108 -9.75 0.79 -0.97
C LEU A 108 -10.87 -0.21 -1.25
N ILE A 109 -12.12 0.15 -0.99
CA ILE A 109 -13.27 -0.70 -1.31
C ILE A 109 -13.35 -0.96 -2.83
N THR A 110 -13.12 0.08 -3.63
CA THR A 110 -13.16 -0.02 -5.09
C THR A 110 -11.97 -0.81 -5.66
N LEU A 111 -10.81 -0.83 -4.97
CA LEU A 111 -9.64 -1.61 -5.39
C LEU A 111 -9.96 -3.08 -5.55
N ALA A 112 -10.70 -3.68 -4.62
CA ALA A 112 -11.07 -5.09 -4.67
C ALA A 112 -11.78 -5.47 -5.99
N VAL A 113 -12.62 -4.57 -6.52
CA VAL A 113 -13.31 -4.77 -7.79
C VAL A 113 -12.37 -4.50 -8.97
N ALA A 114 -11.58 -3.43 -8.91
CA ALA A 114 -10.66 -3.05 -9.98
C ALA A 114 -9.56 -4.11 -10.21
N GLU A 115 -9.05 -4.71 -9.14
CA GLU A 115 -8.02 -5.76 -9.21
C GLU A 115 -8.50 -6.96 -10.03
N GLN A 116 -9.74 -7.42 -9.83
CA GLN A 116 -10.29 -8.56 -10.58
C GLN A 116 -10.37 -8.27 -12.09
N VAL A 117 -10.66 -7.02 -12.46
CA VAL A 117 -10.69 -6.58 -13.86
C VAL A 117 -9.30 -6.68 -14.47
N TYR A 118 -8.28 -6.12 -13.82
CA TYR A 118 -6.90 -6.18 -14.34
C TYR A 118 -6.33 -7.61 -14.35
N GLN A 119 -6.56 -8.40 -13.30
CA GLN A 119 -6.17 -9.81 -13.25
C GLN A 119 -6.76 -10.60 -14.43
N SER A 120 -8.04 -10.35 -14.76
CA SER A 120 -8.70 -10.97 -15.92
C SER A 120 -8.08 -10.56 -17.26
N GLN A 121 -7.65 -9.30 -17.38
CA GLN A 121 -6.97 -8.80 -18.59
C GLN A 121 -5.56 -9.38 -18.74
N ILE A 122 -4.81 -9.52 -17.64
CA ILE A 122 -3.48 -10.14 -17.57
C ILE A 122 -3.57 -11.62 -17.95
N LEU A 123 -4.56 -12.34 -17.42
CA LEU A 123 -4.80 -13.76 -17.76
C LEU A 123 -5.00 -13.99 -19.26
N LYS A 124 -5.75 -13.11 -19.93
CA LYS A 124 -6.03 -13.23 -21.36
C LYS A 124 -4.89 -12.78 -22.27
N GLU A 125 -3.98 -11.95 -21.76
CA GLU A 125 -2.89 -11.38 -22.55
C GLU A 125 -1.77 -12.39 -22.81
N LYS A 126 -1.20 -12.35 -24.02
CA LYS A 126 -0.13 -13.26 -24.46
C LYS A 126 1.13 -12.52 -24.87
N LYS A 127 1.03 -11.23 -25.18
CA LYS A 127 2.16 -10.41 -25.61
C LYS A 127 2.82 -9.72 -24.42
N LEU A 128 4.15 -9.79 -24.36
CA LEU A 128 4.94 -9.26 -23.25
C LEU A 128 4.65 -7.78 -22.98
N LYS A 129 4.64 -6.93 -24.02
CA LYS A 129 4.48 -5.48 -23.89
C LYS A 129 3.11 -5.09 -23.33
N GLU A 130 2.04 -5.69 -23.84
CA GLU A 130 0.69 -5.46 -23.37
C GLU A 130 0.48 -6.04 -21.96
N LEU A 131 1.14 -7.17 -21.66
CA LEU A 131 1.10 -7.80 -20.35
C LEU A 131 1.77 -6.94 -19.27
N THR A 132 2.94 -6.38 -19.56
CA THR A 132 3.66 -5.49 -18.63
C THR A 132 2.89 -4.19 -18.42
N GLN A 133 2.29 -3.62 -19.47
CA GLN A 133 1.44 -2.44 -19.33
C GLN A 133 0.22 -2.69 -18.42
N LYS A 134 -0.53 -3.78 -18.63
CA LYS A 134 -1.67 -4.15 -17.76
C LYS A 134 -1.23 -4.45 -16.32
N SER A 135 -0.06 -5.07 -16.16
CA SER A 135 0.52 -5.35 -14.84
C SER A 135 0.93 -4.06 -14.11
N LYS A 136 1.46 -3.08 -14.85
CA LYS A 136 1.76 -1.74 -14.32
C LYS A 136 0.49 -1.06 -13.82
N GLU A 137 -0.60 -1.14 -14.58
CA GLU A 137 -1.90 -0.58 -14.17
C GLU A 137 -2.43 -1.27 -12.91
N LEU A 138 -2.35 -2.60 -12.83
CA LEU A 138 -2.69 -3.33 -11.61
C LEU A 138 -1.84 -2.90 -10.41
N LEU A 139 -0.51 -2.81 -10.56
CA LEU A 139 0.39 -2.47 -9.46
C LEU A 139 0.23 -1.03 -9.00
N THR A 140 0.01 -0.09 -9.92
CA THR A 140 -0.26 1.31 -9.58
C THR A 140 -1.64 1.50 -8.95
N CYS A 141 -2.63 0.69 -9.36
CA CYS A 141 -3.93 0.57 -8.71
C CYS A 141 -3.77 0.06 -7.26
N ARG A 142 -3.07 -1.05 -7.05
CA ARG A 142 -2.76 -1.56 -5.69
C ARG A 142 -1.94 -0.57 -4.85
N GLY A 143 -1.08 0.20 -5.50
CA GLY A 143 -0.25 1.24 -4.88
C GLY A 143 -1.03 2.43 -4.31
N VAL A 144 -2.34 2.54 -4.56
CA VAL A 144 -3.24 3.54 -3.96
C VAL A 144 -3.26 3.44 -2.43
N ASP A 145 -2.97 2.27 -1.86
CA ASP A 145 -2.97 2.04 -0.41
C ASP A 145 -1.97 2.94 0.36
N ILE A 146 -1.00 3.59 -0.31
CA ILE A 146 -0.06 4.52 0.32
C ILE A 146 -0.55 5.98 0.34
N GLU A 147 -1.58 6.33 -0.42
CA GLU A 147 -1.93 7.73 -0.69
C GLU A 147 -2.20 8.54 0.56
N ILE A 148 -3.05 8.04 1.46
CA ILE A 148 -3.46 8.81 2.64
C ILE A 148 -2.26 9.19 3.50
N PHE A 149 -1.24 8.33 3.57
CA PHE A 149 -0.02 8.59 4.33
C PHE A 149 0.78 9.73 3.72
N VAL A 150 0.87 9.77 2.40
CA VAL A 150 1.54 10.85 1.65
C VAL A 150 0.73 12.14 1.72
N GLN A 151 -0.60 12.07 1.62
CA GLN A 151 -1.49 13.21 1.79
C GLN A 151 -1.35 13.82 3.19
N ILE A 152 -1.32 12.99 4.24
CA ILE A 152 -1.06 13.42 5.61
C ILE A 152 0.30 14.13 5.71
N ALA A 153 1.34 13.57 5.11
CA ALA A 153 2.68 14.16 5.13
C ALA A 153 2.74 15.50 4.36
N LEU A 154 2.04 15.60 3.23
CA LEU A 154 1.95 16.82 2.43
C LEU A 154 1.01 17.87 3.03
N SER A 155 0.09 17.52 3.93
CA SER A 155 -0.90 18.45 4.50
C SER A 155 -0.29 19.68 5.18
N THR A 156 0.94 19.56 5.69
CA THR A 156 1.69 20.66 6.31
C THR A 156 2.54 21.45 5.33
N HIS A 157 2.54 21.08 4.05
CA HIS A 157 3.31 21.70 2.98
C HIS A 157 2.36 22.48 2.06
N LYS A 158 2.64 23.76 1.85
CA LYS A 158 1.84 24.61 0.95
C LYS A 158 2.24 24.38 -0.50
N THR A 159 1.91 23.22 -1.07
CA THR A 159 2.23 22.85 -2.47
C THR A 159 1.13 23.24 -3.45
N SER A 160 1.44 23.31 -4.74
CA SER A 160 0.40 23.36 -5.78
C SER A 160 -0.29 22.00 -5.92
N ASN A 161 -1.51 21.99 -6.48
CA ASN A 161 -2.23 20.74 -6.77
C ASN A 161 -1.43 19.81 -7.68
N ASN A 162 -0.76 20.37 -8.70
CA ASN A 162 0.11 19.59 -9.60
C ASN A 162 1.22 18.85 -8.85
N VAL A 163 1.93 19.52 -7.93
CA VAL A 163 2.97 18.87 -7.11
C VAL A 163 2.36 17.82 -6.19
N PHE A 164 1.21 18.11 -5.59
CA PHE A 164 0.50 17.19 -4.72
C PHE A 164 0.17 15.89 -5.44
N ASP A 165 -0.51 15.99 -6.59
CA ASP A 165 -0.94 14.83 -7.38
C ASP A 165 0.24 14.02 -7.93
N LYS A 166 1.31 14.70 -8.37
CA LYS A 166 2.52 14.04 -8.85
C LYS A 166 3.28 13.35 -7.73
N MET A 167 3.34 13.91 -6.53
CA MET A 167 3.91 13.24 -5.35
C MET A 167 3.13 11.98 -4.97
N LEU A 168 1.79 12.01 -5.04
CA LEU A 168 0.97 10.80 -4.86
C LEU A 168 1.30 9.76 -5.93
N SER A 169 1.39 10.16 -7.20
CA SER A 169 1.74 9.23 -8.29
C SER A 169 3.15 8.63 -8.11
N ILE A 170 4.15 9.43 -7.72
CA ILE A 170 5.51 8.95 -7.42
C ILE A 170 5.49 7.90 -6.30
N ALA A 171 4.71 8.14 -5.24
CA ALA A 171 4.58 7.21 -4.12
C ALA A 171 3.81 5.94 -4.49
N ARG A 172 2.74 6.04 -5.29
CA ARG A 172 2.01 4.88 -5.82
C ARG A 172 2.92 3.96 -6.63
N ILE A 173 3.80 4.54 -7.45
CA ILE A 173 4.76 3.76 -8.25
C ILE A 173 5.76 3.03 -7.34
N PHE A 174 6.34 3.73 -6.36
CA PHE A 174 7.18 3.08 -5.33
C PHE A 174 6.42 1.93 -4.67
N ARG A 175 5.18 2.17 -4.26
CA ARG A 175 4.38 1.16 -3.57
C ARG A 175 4.05 -0.02 -4.48
N GLY A 176 3.72 0.21 -5.75
CA GLY A 176 3.51 -0.85 -6.74
C GLY A 176 4.76 -1.71 -6.94
N MET A 177 5.95 -1.10 -7.00
CA MET A 177 7.23 -1.83 -7.03
C MET A 177 7.43 -2.67 -5.77
N ASN A 178 7.16 -2.09 -4.60
CA ASN A 178 7.28 -2.75 -3.31
C ASN A 178 6.31 -3.95 -3.16
N ILE A 179 5.09 -3.82 -3.70
CA ILE A 179 4.11 -4.90 -3.77
C ILE A 179 4.62 -6.02 -4.69
N LEU A 180 5.09 -5.69 -5.90
CA LEU A 180 5.67 -6.68 -6.81
C LEU A 180 6.81 -7.44 -6.15
N LYS A 181 7.68 -6.73 -5.43
CA LYS A 181 8.75 -7.34 -4.66
C LYS A 181 8.21 -8.34 -3.64
N LYS A 182 7.21 -7.95 -2.85
CA LYS A 182 6.57 -8.83 -1.88
C LYS A 182 5.98 -10.07 -2.56
N ASP A 183 5.17 -9.88 -3.59
CA ASP A 183 4.49 -10.97 -4.31
C ASP A 183 5.50 -11.99 -4.88
N ILE A 184 6.70 -11.55 -5.28
CA ILE A 184 7.79 -12.45 -5.71
C ILE A 184 8.38 -13.25 -4.55
N HIS A 185 8.52 -12.64 -3.36
CA HIS A 185 9.03 -13.35 -2.17
C HIS A 185 7.99 -14.30 -1.58
N ASP A 186 6.70 -14.00 -1.76
CA ASP A 186 5.58 -14.73 -1.17
C ASP A 186 4.96 -15.77 -2.13
N ILE A 187 5.59 -16.08 -3.27
CA ILE A 187 5.07 -17.04 -4.28
C ILE A 187 4.53 -18.33 -3.66
N GLU A 188 5.33 -19.01 -2.81
CA GLU A 188 4.93 -20.28 -2.19
C GLU A 188 3.71 -20.10 -1.27
N HIS A 189 3.67 -18.99 -0.54
CA HIS A 189 2.57 -18.67 0.36
C HIS A 189 1.30 -18.36 -0.42
N ASP A 190 1.39 -17.52 -1.45
CA ASP A 190 0.28 -17.13 -2.31
C ASP A 190 -0.34 -18.33 -3.04
N ILE A 191 0.49 -19.27 -3.52
CA ILE A 191 0.02 -20.54 -4.10
C ILE A 191 -0.79 -21.33 -3.06
N LYS A 192 -0.29 -21.46 -1.83
CA LYS A 192 -0.94 -22.23 -0.76
C LYS A 192 -2.32 -21.67 -0.39
N ILE A 193 -2.47 -20.35 -0.38
CA ILE A 193 -3.74 -19.70 -0.01
C ILE A 193 -4.66 -19.42 -1.23
N GLY A 194 -4.16 -19.61 -2.46
CA GLY A 194 -4.91 -19.42 -3.70
C GLY A 194 -5.02 -17.95 -4.13
N ASN A 195 -4.10 -17.10 -3.67
CA ASN A 195 -4.05 -15.68 -4.04
C ASN A 195 -3.63 -15.51 -5.51
N LYS A 196 -4.21 -14.55 -6.23
CA LYS A 196 -3.99 -14.34 -7.68
C LYS A 196 -3.21 -13.07 -7.95
N THR A 197 -1.93 -13.05 -7.56
CA THR A 197 -1.02 -11.93 -7.82
C THR A 197 -0.57 -11.88 -9.27
N ALA A 198 -0.14 -10.70 -9.76
CA ALA A 198 0.38 -10.55 -11.12
C ALA A 198 1.53 -11.53 -11.41
N VAL A 199 2.37 -11.80 -10.40
CA VAL A 199 3.47 -12.76 -10.46
C VAL A 199 2.97 -14.15 -10.79
N LEU A 200 2.01 -14.68 -10.03
CA LEU A 200 1.45 -16.02 -10.25
C LEU A 200 0.70 -16.11 -11.58
N LEU A 201 0.01 -15.05 -12.00
CA LEU A 201 -0.68 -15.03 -13.30
C LEU A 201 0.28 -15.12 -14.48
N VAL A 202 1.50 -14.60 -14.34
CA VAL A 202 2.53 -14.64 -15.39
C VAL A 202 3.38 -15.90 -15.33
N LEU A 203 3.77 -16.38 -14.15
CA LEU A 203 4.52 -17.64 -13.99
C LEU A 203 3.78 -18.83 -14.61
N ASN A 204 2.44 -18.81 -14.59
CA ASN A 204 1.63 -19.86 -15.22
C ASN A 204 1.59 -19.79 -16.77
N LYS A 205 2.20 -18.77 -17.40
CA LYS A 205 2.24 -18.61 -18.86
C LYS A 205 3.53 -19.21 -19.43
N LYS A 206 3.41 -20.38 -20.07
CA LYS A 206 4.55 -21.13 -20.65
C LYS A 206 5.33 -20.38 -21.74
N ASN A 207 4.77 -19.32 -22.33
CA ASN A 207 5.34 -18.62 -23.49
C ASN A 207 5.98 -17.28 -23.14
N ILE A 208 6.11 -16.93 -21.86
CA ILE A 208 6.66 -15.65 -21.41
C ILE A 208 7.74 -15.93 -20.38
N SER A 209 8.95 -15.41 -20.60
CA SER A 209 10.01 -15.43 -19.60
C SER A 209 9.63 -14.49 -18.45
N PHE A 210 9.53 -15.02 -17.24
CA PHE A 210 9.23 -14.22 -16.06
C PHE A 210 10.29 -13.13 -15.82
N ARG A 211 11.55 -13.45 -16.09
CA ARG A 211 12.65 -12.48 -16.03
C ARG A 211 12.45 -11.32 -17.00
N GLU A 212 12.17 -11.59 -18.27
CA GLU A 212 11.94 -10.53 -19.26
C GLU A 212 10.73 -9.67 -18.90
N TYR A 213 9.68 -10.30 -18.36
CA TYR A 213 8.51 -9.62 -17.82
C TYR A 213 8.86 -8.70 -16.64
N ALA A 214 9.61 -9.18 -15.65
CA ALA A 214 10.01 -8.38 -14.49
C ALA A 214 10.93 -7.22 -14.92
N ASP A 215 11.90 -7.47 -15.80
CA ASP A 215 12.82 -6.45 -16.31
C ASP A 215 12.04 -5.32 -17.01
N GLU A 216 11.13 -5.66 -17.93
CA GLU A 216 10.32 -4.67 -18.66
C GLU A 216 9.31 -3.93 -17.76
N LEU A 217 8.61 -4.66 -16.88
CA LEU A 217 7.62 -4.05 -15.97
C LEU A 217 8.27 -3.04 -15.01
N THR A 218 9.39 -3.42 -14.38
CA THR A 218 10.07 -2.53 -13.44
C THR A 218 10.67 -1.30 -14.13
N LYS A 219 11.15 -1.47 -15.37
CA LYS A 219 11.60 -0.36 -16.21
C LYS A 219 10.46 0.62 -16.52
N LEU A 220 9.30 0.12 -16.95
CA LEU A 220 8.12 0.97 -17.23
C LEU A 220 7.68 1.78 -16.01
N LEU A 221 7.68 1.17 -14.82
CA LEU A 221 7.37 1.86 -13.56
C LEU A 221 8.38 2.99 -13.27
N LEU A 222 9.68 2.71 -13.37
CA LEU A 222 10.72 3.73 -13.11
C LEU A 222 10.69 4.87 -14.13
N GLU A 223 10.49 4.58 -15.41
CA GLU A 223 10.36 5.61 -16.44
C GLU A 223 9.18 6.54 -16.17
N GLU A 224 8.05 6.00 -15.69
CA GLU A 224 6.89 6.81 -15.30
C GLU A 224 7.17 7.65 -14.05
N GLN A 225 7.87 7.08 -13.06
CA GLN A 225 8.27 7.81 -11.86
C GLN A 225 9.18 8.98 -12.21
N GLU A 226 10.19 8.74 -13.06
CA GLU A 226 11.13 9.75 -13.51
C GLU A 226 10.43 10.87 -14.30
N LYS A 227 9.53 10.52 -15.23
CA LYS A 227 8.70 11.50 -15.94
C LYS A 227 7.90 12.38 -14.98
N ASN A 228 7.30 11.79 -13.95
CA ASN A 228 6.56 12.54 -12.94
C ASN A 228 7.49 13.49 -12.17
N ILE A 229 8.66 13.04 -11.71
CA ILE A 229 9.62 13.88 -11.00
C ILE A 229 10.10 15.05 -11.88
N GLN A 230 10.49 14.77 -13.12
CA GLN A 230 10.96 15.78 -14.07
C GLN A 230 9.89 16.83 -14.36
N SER A 231 8.62 16.41 -14.49
CA SER A 231 7.50 17.31 -14.80
C SER A 231 7.23 18.37 -13.72
N ILE A 232 7.71 18.16 -12.48
CA ILE A 232 7.54 19.10 -11.36
C ILE A 232 8.87 19.54 -10.73
N ALA A 233 10.01 19.35 -11.41
CA ALA A 233 11.33 19.55 -10.83
C ALA A 233 11.56 21.00 -10.32
N LYS A 234 11.04 22.01 -11.03
CA LYS A 234 11.15 23.41 -10.63
C LYS A 234 10.31 23.70 -9.38
N GLU A 235 9.10 23.16 -9.32
CA GLU A 235 8.22 23.32 -8.16
C GLU A 235 8.73 22.53 -6.94
N LEU A 236 9.31 21.35 -7.13
CA LEU A 236 9.95 20.60 -6.05
C LEU A 236 11.04 21.44 -5.37
N LYS A 237 11.85 22.17 -6.14
CA LYS A 237 12.82 23.16 -5.61
C LYS A 237 12.15 24.24 -4.78
N LYS A 238 11.12 24.87 -5.37
CA LYS A 238 10.34 25.94 -4.72
C LYS A 238 9.77 25.49 -3.37
N TYR A 239 9.24 24.28 -3.30
CA TYR A 239 8.62 23.72 -2.08
C TYR A 239 9.60 22.95 -1.19
N LYS A 240 10.89 22.88 -1.55
CA LYS A 240 11.94 22.12 -0.86
C LYS A 240 11.60 20.63 -0.72
N LEU A 241 10.95 20.02 -1.71
CA LEU A 241 10.51 18.62 -1.72
C LEU A 241 11.36 17.70 -2.61
N GLU A 242 12.39 18.21 -3.28
CA GLU A 242 13.27 17.42 -4.16
C GLU A 242 13.81 16.15 -3.48
N LYS A 243 14.30 16.29 -2.25
CA LYS A 243 14.83 15.15 -1.48
C LYS A 243 13.77 14.09 -1.19
N VAL A 244 12.50 14.48 -1.04
CA VAL A 244 11.40 13.53 -0.79
C VAL A 244 11.12 12.70 -2.05
N ALA A 245 11.01 13.37 -3.20
CA ALA A 245 10.86 12.70 -4.49
C ALA A 245 12.06 11.77 -4.78
N GLU A 246 13.27 12.23 -4.49
CA GLU A 246 14.49 11.44 -4.64
C GLU A 246 14.53 10.23 -3.70
N ASN A 247 14.10 10.37 -2.46
CA ASN A 247 14.05 9.24 -1.52
C ASN A 247 13.05 8.16 -1.99
N PHE A 248 11.88 8.55 -2.51
CA PHE A 248 10.97 7.59 -3.15
C PHE A 248 11.63 6.91 -4.36
N ARG A 249 12.30 7.67 -5.24
CA ARG A 249 13.02 7.13 -6.40
C ARG A 249 14.09 6.12 -6.00
N GLN A 250 14.86 6.44 -4.96
CA GLN A 250 15.89 5.56 -4.42
C GLN A 250 15.26 4.27 -3.88
N MET A 251 14.20 4.36 -3.07
CA MET A 251 13.49 3.19 -2.55
C MET A 251 12.91 2.31 -3.68
N THR A 252 12.35 2.90 -4.75
CA THR A 252 11.90 2.14 -5.93
C THR A 252 13.06 1.43 -6.61
N THR A 253 14.21 2.09 -6.74
CA THR A 253 15.40 1.53 -7.41
C THR A 253 16.02 0.40 -6.60
N GLU A 254 16.02 0.51 -5.26
CA GLU A 254 16.42 -0.57 -4.35
C GLU A 254 15.52 -1.80 -4.56
N ASP A 255 14.19 -1.62 -4.54
CA ASP A 255 13.23 -2.69 -4.76
C ASP A 255 13.37 -3.32 -6.17
N GLN A 256 13.62 -2.51 -7.21
CA GLN A 256 13.91 -3.03 -8.54
C GLN A 256 15.11 -3.98 -8.52
N ARG A 257 16.24 -3.58 -7.93
CA ARG A 257 17.45 -4.42 -7.93
C ARG A 257 17.21 -5.77 -7.28
N GLU A 258 16.43 -5.79 -6.19
CA GLU A 258 16.03 -7.03 -5.52
C GLU A 258 15.12 -7.90 -6.40
N ILE A 259 14.13 -7.30 -7.07
CA ILE A 259 13.24 -7.99 -8.01
C ILE A 259 14.03 -8.63 -9.16
N ILE A 260 14.92 -7.87 -9.80
CA ILE A 260 15.72 -8.35 -10.95
C ILE A 260 16.70 -9.44 -10.54
N LYS A 261 17.22 -9.39 -9.30
CA LYS A 261 18.03 -10.47 -8.76
C LYS A 261 17.20 -11.73 -8.58
N LYS A 262 16.04 -11.61 -7.94
CA LYS A 262 15.18 -12.76 -7.61
C LYS A 262 14.50 -13.38 -8.84
N SER A 263 14.17 -12.57 -9.85
CA SER A 263 13.57 -13.05 -11.10
C SER A 263 14.48 -13.95 -11.94
N LYS A 264 15.80 -13.94 -11.69
CA LYS A 264 16.75 -14.87 -12.33
C LYS A 264 16.72 -16.27 -11.73
N GLU A 265 16.12 -16.42 -10.54
CA GLU A 265 15.99 -17.68 -9.82
C GLU A 265 14.64 -18.38 -10.09
N LEU A 266 13.74 -17.73 -10.82
CA LEU A 266 12.38 -18.17 -11.17
C LEU A 266 12.26 -18.51 -12.65
#